data_AF-A0AAP5EZ31-F1
#
_entry.id   AF-A0AAP5EZ31-F1
#
_cell.length_a   1.000
_cell.length_b   1.000
_cell.length_c   1.000
_cell.angle_alpha   90.00
_cell.angle_beta   90.00
_cell.angle_gamma   90.00
#
_symmetry.space_group_name_H-M   'P 1'
#
loop_
_entity.id
_entity.type
_entity.pdbx_description
1 polymer ?
#
loop_
_entity_poly.entity_id
_entity_poly.type
_entity_poly.pdbx_seq_one_letter_code
_entity_poly.pdbx_strand_id
1 'polypeptide(L)' 'DGQACNAARAIAEHKLVDVRQRIQDLSMLEAALATLVQRCSTSKGTVSCPLIDTLMNGDELTQ' A
#
# COMPACT_ATOMS: atom_id res chain seq x y z
N ASP A 1 19.40 -18.41 32.03
CA ASP A 1 18.13 -17.77 32.45
C ASP A 1 17.20 -17.51 31.27
N GLY A 2 15.97 -18.01 31.31
CA GLY A 2 14.99 -17.94 30.21
C GLY A 2 14.11 -16.69 30.18
N GLN A 3 14.13 -15.87 31.23
CA GLN A 3 13.28 -14.68 31.34
C GLN A 3 13.66 -13.58 30.33
N ALA A 4 14.96 -13.41 30.06
CA ALA A 4 15.45 -12.50 29.02
C ALA A 4 15.03 -12.95 27.61
N CYS A 5 15.06 -14.26 27.34
CA CYS A 5 14.60 -14.81 26.07
C CYS A 5 13.09 -14.64 25.88
N ASN A 6 12.28 -14.83 26.92
CA ASN A 6 10.82 -14.63 26.86
C ASN A 6 10.46 -13.16 26.58
N ALA A 7 11.15 -12.22 27.24
CA ALA A 7 10.95 -10.79 26.98
C ALA A 7 11.33 -10.40 25.54
N ALA A 8 12.48 -10.88 25.06
CA ALA A 8 12.92 -10.65 23.69
C ALA A 8 11.93 -11.24 22.66
N ARG A 9 11.39 -12.43 22.94
CA ARG A 9 10.39 -13.07 22.08
C ARG A 9 9.12 -12.25 21.98
N ALA A 10 8.60 -11.75 23.10
CA ALA A 10 7.39 -10.91 23.12
C ALA A 10 7.57 -9.61 22.31
N ILE A 11 8.74 -8.97 22.41
CA ILE A 11 9.07 -7.77 21.62
C ILE A 11 9.10 -8.11 20.13
N ALA A 12 9.74 -9.23 19.75
CA ALA A 12 9.82 -9.66 18.37
C ALA A 12 8.44 -10.02 17.79
N GLU A 13 7.60 -10.72 18.55
CA GLU A 13 6.24 -11.08 18.17
C GLU A 13 5.39 -9.83 17.90
N HIS A 14 5.42 -8.83 18.80
CA HIS A 14 4.73 -7.56 18.60
C HIS A 14 5.25 -6.84 17.34
N LYS A 15 6.57 -6.72 17.20
CA LYS A 15 7.16 -6.04 16.05
C LYS A 15 6.82 -6.73 14.73
N LEU A 16 6.71 -8.06 14.74
CA LEU A 16 6.33 -8.83 13.58
C LEU A 16 4.89 -8.54 13.15
N VAL A 17 3.97 -8.33 14.10
CA VAL A 17 2.60 -7.87 13.80
C VAL A 17 2.64 -6.49 13.14
N ASP A 18 3.39 -5.54 13.71
CA ASP A 18 3.52 -4.19 13.14
C ASP A 18 4.08 -4.21 11.70
N VAL A 19 5.08 -5.05 11.45
CA VAL A 19 5.71 -5.19 10.13
C VAL A 19 4.71 -5.77 9.13
N ARG A 20 3.94 -6.80 9.53
CA ARG A 20 2.91 -7.39 8.67
C ARG A 20 1.81 -6.40 8.32
N GLN A 21 1.39 -5.56 9.26
CA GLN A 21 0.42 -4.51 8.98
C GLN A 21 0.95 -3.51 7.96
N ARG A 22 2.19 -3.03 8.15
CA ARG A 22 2.81 -2.10 7.19
C ARG A 22 2.96 -2.69 5.80
N ILE A 23 3.29 -3.98 5.70
CA ILE A 23 3.35 -4.67 4.41
C ILE A 23 1.97 -4.69 3.76
N GLN A 24 0.92 -5.02 4.51
CA GLN A 24 -0.45 -5.02 3.99
C GLN A 24 -0.84 -3.62 3.46
N ASP A 25 -0.58 -2.57 4.25
CA ASP A 25 -0.89 -1.20 3.87
C ASP A 25 -0.16 -0.80 2.58
N LEU A 26 1.13 -1.14 2.48
CA LEU A 26 1.94 -0.88 1.28
C LEU A 26 1.48 -1.69 0.08
N SER A 27 1.09 -2.96 0.25
CA SER A 27 0.57 -3.79 -0.83
C SER A 27 -0.76 -3.26 -1.37
N MET A 28 -1.62 -2.70 -0.51
CA MET A 28 -2.85 -2.05 -0.97
C MET A 28 -2.55 -0.80 -1.81
N LEU A 29 -1.60 0.03 -1.37
CA LEU A 29 -1.17 1.21 -2.13
C LEU A 29 -0.52 0.81 -3.47
N GLU A 30 0.33 -0.21 -3.47
CA GLU A 30 0.96 -0.75 -4.68
C GLU A 30 -0.09 -1.20 -5.69
N ALA A 31 -1.11 -1.95 -5.26
CA ALA A 31 -2.17 -2.42 -6.14
C ALA A 31 -3.00 -1.26 -6.75
N ALA A 32 -3.30 -0.24 -5.95
CA ALA A 32 -3.98 0.96 -6.44
C ALA A 32 -3.15 1.69 -7.49
N LEU A 33 -1.86 1.93 -7.22
CA LEU A 33 -0.94 2.57 -8.15
C LEU A 33 -0.76 1.75 -9.43
N ALA A 34 -0.59 0.44 -9.33
CA ALA A 34 -0.48 -0.46 -10.47
C ALA A 34 -1.72 -0.36 -11.38
N THR A 35 -2.92 -0.31 -10.78
CA THR A 35 -4.17 -0.12 -11.51
C THR A 35 -4.21 1.21 -12.27
N LEU A 36 -3.81 2.31 -11.61
CA LEU A 36 -3.79 3.62 -12.26
C LEU A 36 -2.75 3.69 -13.40
N VAL A 37 -1.58 3.08 -13.22
CA VAL A 37 -0.55 2.99 -14.26
C VAL A 37 -1.05 2.18 -15.47
N GLN A 38 -1.74 1.06 -15.26
CA GLN A 38 -2.33 0.28 -16.35
C GLN A 38 -3.43 1.05 -17.09
N ARG A 39 -4.29 1.77 -16.37
CA ARG A 39 -5.31 2.64 -17.01
C ARG A 39 -4.65 3.74 -17.84
N CYS A 40 -3.59 4.35 -17.34
CA CYS A 40 -2.82 5.35 -18.08
C CYS A 40 -2.17 4.77 -19.34
N SER A 41 -1.54 3.61 -19.26
CA SER A 41 -0.81 3.02 -20.40
C SER A 41 -1.72 2.54 -21.53
N THR A 42 -2.96 2.15 -21.19
CA THR A 42 -3.99 1.70 -22.14
C THR A 42 -4.78 2.86 -22.76
N SER A 43 -4.75 4.04 -22.15
CA SER A 43 -5.44 5.23 -22.63
C SER A 43 -4.69 5.89 -23.80
N LYS A 44 -5.01 5.50 -25.03
CA LYS A 44 -4.51 6.19 -26.25
C LYS A 44 -5.50 7.27 -26.70
N GLY A 45 -5.01 8.50 -26.85
CA GLY A 45 -5.79 9.61 -27.44
C GLY A 45 -6.72 10.34 -26.47
N THR A 46 -6.56 10.19 -25.15
CA THR A 46 -7.31 10.97 -24.17
C THR A 46 -6.67 12.36 -23.99
N VAL A 47 -7.49 13.41 -23.94
CA VAL A 47 -7.05 14.81 -23.75
C VAL A 47 -6.49 15.03 -22.34
N SER A 48 -6.91 14.22 -21.36
CA SER A 48 -6.40 14.21 -20.00
C SER A 48 -5.80 12.83 -19.67
N CYS A 49 -4.75 12.83 -18.86
CA CYS A 49 -4.11 11.61 -18.36
C CYS A 49 -4.89 11.12 -17.13
N PRO A 50 -5.53 9.93 -17.16
CA PRO A 50 -6.36 9.46 -16.04
C PRO A 50 -5.57 9.26 -14.75
N LEU A 51 -4.25 9.00 -14.82
CA LEU A 51 -3.38 8.95 -13.64
C LEU A 51 -3.25 10.33 -12.98
N ILE A 52 -3.06 11.39 -13.77
CA ILE A 52 -2.94 12.76 -13.25
C ILE A 52 -4.28 13.22 -12.68
N ASP A 53 -5.38 12.92 -13.37
CA ASP A 53 -6.72 13.25 -12.92
C ASP A 53 -7.02 12.65 -11.54
N THR A 54 -6.80 11.34 -11.36
CA THR A 54 -7.03 10.69 -10.06
C THR A 54 -6.09 11.17 -8.96
N LEU A 55 -4.81 11.44 -9.25
CA LEU A 55 -3.85 11.89 -8.23
C LEU A 55 -4.04 13.36 -7.82
N MET A 56 -4.51 14.22 -8.73
CA MET A 56 -4.67 15.66 -8.47
C MET A 56 -6.07 16.02 -7.97
N ASN A 57 -7.11 15.30 -8.42
CA ASN A 57 -8.49 15.60 -8.05
C ASN A 57 -8.97 14.86 -6.80
N GLY A 58 -8.20 13.87 -6.30
CA GLY A 58 -8.50 13.17 -5.04
C GLY A 58 -9.87 12.47 -5.02
N ASP A 59 -10.50 12.29 -6.17
CA ASP A 59 -11.90 11.88 -6.27
C ASP A 59 -12.01 10.37 -6.06
N GLU A 60 -12.32 10.03 -4.82
CA GLU A 60 -13.02 8.83 -4.34
C GLU A 60 -12.62 7.50 -5.01
N LEU A 61 -11.56 6.88 -4.48
CA LEU A 61 -11.29 5.44 -4.59
C LEU A 61 -12.32 4.58 -3.83
N THR A 62 -13.56 5.06 -3.69
CA THR A 62 -14.69 4.37 -3.09
C THR A 62 -15.83 4.26 -4.10
N GLN A 63 -15.74 3.23 -4.94
CA GLN A 63 -16.91 2.41 -5.24
C GLN A 63 -16.51 0.94 -5.39
#